data_AF-A0A174C2Z7-F1
#
_entry.id   AF-A0A174C2Z7-F1
#
_cell.length_a   1.000
_cell.length_b   1.000
_cell.length_c   1.000
_cell.angle_alpha   90.00
_cell.angle_beta   90.00
_cell.angle_gamma   90.00
#
_symmetry.space_group_name_H-M   'P 1'
#
loop_
_entity.id
_entity.type
_entity.pdbx_description
1 polymer ?
#
loop_
_entity_poly.entity_id
_entity_poly.type
_entity_poly.pdbx_seq_one_letter_code
_entity_poly.pdbx_strand_id
1 'polypeptide(L)'
;MKRDKFKKMKLDIQTLEPVSHPDNCVLLLSEVKMENPEPMELSIGQAMQKKSWMPDGTILVGLEAKGIRTEDEKLRNLGTSKQAEILDYNFFRSRLPKTVITEVKAELLDFRLRKTIPFSVKKLEFAFGNGKKVDYTDKVSVLSLDQLAS
;
A
#
# COMPACT_ATOMS: atom_id res chain seq x y z
N MET A 1 -15.02 -8.05 22.63
CA MET A 1 -13.96 -7.06 22.34
C MET A 1 -13.57 -7.21 20.87
N LYS A 2 -13.68 -6.16 20.03
CA LYS A 2 -13.19 -6.25 18.64
C LYS A 2 -11.67 -6.38 18.70
N ARG A 3 -11.11 -7.47 18.18
CA ARG A 3 -9.65 -7.71 18.20
C ARG A 3 -8.94 -6.57 17.45
N ASP A 4 -7.82 -6.10 17.98
CA ASP A 4 -6.98 -5.03 17.42
C ASP A 4 -6.18 -5.47 16.18
N LYS A 5 -6.50 -6.65 15.65
CA LYS A 5 -5.83 -7.29 14.52
C LYS A 5 -5.83 -6.44 13.25
N PHE A 6 -4.80 -6.62 12.44
CA PHE A 6 -4.74 -6.05 11.10
C PHE A 6 -6.00 -6.42 10.31
N LYS A 7 -6.61 -5.44 9.64
CA LYS A 7 -7.81 -5.67 8.84
C LYS A 7 -7.58 -5.38 7.37
N LYS A 8 -7.00 -4.22 7.05
CA LYS A 8 -6.72 -3.81 5.68
C LYS A 8 -5.69 -2.69 5.61
N MET A 9 -5.01 -2.62 4.48
CA MET A 9 -4.28 -1.44 4.04
C MET A 9 -5.14 -0.64 3.07
N LYS A 10 -5.06 0.68 3.15
CA LYS A 10 -5.58 1.61 2.16
C LYS A 10 -4.42 2.33 1.51
N LEU A 11 -4.37 2.30 0.18
CA LEU A 11 -3.41 3.04 -0.62
C LEU A 11 -4.19 3.90 -1.62
N ASP A 12 -4.01 5.21 -1.58
CA ASP A 12 -4.52 6.09 -2.63
C ASP A 12 -3.33 6.63 -3.42
N ILE A 13 -3.39 6.47 -4.74
CA ILE A 13 -2.43 7.05 -5.68
C ILE A 13 -3.13 7.99 -6.64
N GLN A 14 -2.44 9.03 -7.10
CA GLN A 14 -2.95 9.92 -8.13
C GLN A 14 -1.92 10.07 -9.24
N THR A 15 -2.37 10.02 -10.50
CA THR A 15 -1.48 10.23 -11.64
C THR A 15 -0.85 11.63 -11.62
N LEU A 16 0.38 11.72 -12.11
CA LEU A 16 1.07 13.00 -12.24
C LEU A 16 0.65 13.75 -13.50
N GLU A 17 0.12 13.03 -14.48
CA GLU A 17 -0.36 13.56 -15.76
C GLU A 17 -1.83 13.17 -16.01
N PRO A 18 -2.57 13.98 -16.79
CA PRO A 18 -3.91 13.62 -17.25
C PRO A 18 -3.93 12.34 -18.07
N VAL A 19 -5.02 11.58 -17.97
CA VAL A 19 -5.15 10.27 -18.64
C VAL A 19 -6.36 10.26 -19.57
N SER A 20 -6.15 9.96 -20.85
CA SER A 20 -7.22 9.98 -21.85
C SER A 20 -8.22 8.83 -21.75
N HIS A 21 -7.79 7.65 -21.27
CA HIS A 21 -8.63 6.44 -21.23
C HIS A 21 -8.56 5.73 -19.87
N PRO A 22 -9.11 6.34 -18.83
CA PRO A 22 -8.84 5.91 -17.47
C PRO A 22 -9.54 4.59 -17.07
N ASP A 23 -10.57 4.18 -17.81
CA ASP A 23 -11.20 2.87 -17.66
C ASP A 23 -10.24 1.73 -18.01
N ASN A 24 -9.29 1.97 -18.93
CA ASN A 24 -8.26 1.00 -19.32
C ASN A 24 -7.06 0.97 -18.37
N CYS A 25 -7.03 1.83 -17.36
CA CYS A 25 -5.93 1.87 -16.39
C CYS A 25 -6.14 0.82 -15.30
N VAL A 26 -5.12 0.11 -14.85
CA VAL A 26 -5.23 -0.77 -13.68
C VAL A 26 -4.03 -0.55 -12.78
N LEU A 27 -4.30 -0.41 -11.48
CA LEU A 27 -3.25 -0.39 -10.49
C LEU A 27 -2.90 -1.83 -10.10
N LEU A 28 -1.66 -2.21 -10.29
CA LEU A 28 -1.10 -3.44 -9.75
C LEU A 28 -0.30 -3.04 -8.51
N LEU A 29 -0.53 -3.72 -7.40
CA LEU A 29 0.22 -3.51 -6.17
C LEU A 29 0.67 -4.86 -5.65
N SER A 30 1.98 -5.10 -5.66
CA SER A 30 2.53 -6.38 -5.22
C SER A 30 2.99 -6.33 -3.77
N GLU A 31 3.57 -5.21 -3.35
CA GLU A 31 4.40 -5.18 -2.14
C GLU A 31 4.49 -3.80 -1.51
N VAL A 32 4.62 -3.77 -0.18
CA VAL A 32 5.05 -2.59 0.56
C VAL A 32 6.21 -3.00 1.48
N LYS A 33 7.37 -2.35 1.29
CA LYS A 33 8.52 -2.51 2.17
C LYS A 33 8.60 -1.35 3.15
N MET A 34 8.94 -1.68 4.38
CA MET A 34 9.19 -0.71 5.41
C MET A 34 10.42 -1.08 6.22
N GLU A 35 11.17 -0.07 6.61
CA GLU A 35 12.20 -0.21 7.62
C GLU A 35 11.61 0.16 8.97
N ASN A 36 11.66 -0.78 9.91
CA ASN A 36 10.95 -0.64 11.17
C ASN A 36 11.61 -1.40 12.33
N PRO A 37 12.45 -0.71 13.11
CA PRO A 37 13.91 -0.92 13.21
C PRO A 37 14.57 -2.13 12.51
N GLU A 38 13.83 -3.20 12.19
CA GLU A 38 14.23 -4.27 11.28
C GLU A 38 13.43 -4.13 9.96
N PRO A 39 14.00 -4.53 8.80
CA PRO A 39 13.27 -4.56 7.54
C PRO A 39 12.05 -5.48 7.63
N MET A 40 10.91 -5.00 7.14
CA MET A 40 9.66 -5.76 7.05
C MET A 40 9.05 -5.60 5.66
N GLU A 41 8.72 -6.73 5.06
CA GLU A 41 8.00 -6.82 3.81
C GLU A 41 6.56 -7.26 4.06
N LEU A 42 5.62 -6.57 3.43
CA LEU A 42 4.20 -6.90 3.44
C LEU A 42 3.73 -7.25 2.02
N SER A 43 3.31 -8.51 1.85
CA SER A 43 2.69 -9.02 0.62
C SER A 43 1.17 -8.98 0.69
N ILE A 44 0.52 -8.82 -0.45
CA ILE A 44 -0.90 -8.53 -0.54
C ILE A 44 -1.65 -9.70 -1.18
N GLY A 45 -2.62 -10.26 -0.45
CA GLY A 45 -3.42 -11.38 -0.94
C GLY A 45 -4.58 -10.96 -1.85
N GLN A 46 -5.39 -9.98 -1.43
CA GLN A 46 -6.56 -9.52 -2.19
C GLN A 46 -6.69 -8.00 -2.12
N ALA A 47 -6.95 -7.34 -3.24
CA ALA A 47 -7.14 -5.90 -3.33
C ALA A 47 -8.41 -5.54 -4.09
N MET A 48 -9.20 -4.62 -3.54
CA MET A 48 -10.28 -3.94 -4.25
C MET A 48 -9.82 -2.56 -4.68
N GLN A 49 -10.19 -2.14 -5.88
CA GLN A 49 -9.81 -0.83 -6.40
C GLN A 49 -11.05 0.01 -6.72
N LYS A 50 -10.94 1.31 -6.50
CA LYS A 50 -11.92 2.30 -6.89
C LYS A 50 -11.21 3.47 -7.54
N LYS A 51 -11.68 3.88 -8.71
CA LYS A 51 -11.15 5.04 -9.43
C LYS A 51 -12.08 6.23 -9.29
N SER A 52 -11.50 7.43 -9.26
CA SER A 52 -12.23 8.70 -9.25
C SER A 52 -11.53 9.69 -10.17
N TRP A 53 -12.30 10.43 -10.97
CA TRP A 53 -11.78 11.44 -11.88
C TRP A 53 -11.62 12.77 -11.17
N MET A 54 -10.47 13.38 -11.42
CA MET A 54 -10.14 14.69 -10.89
C MET A 54 -10.46 15.76 -11.94
N PRO A 55 -10.82 16.99 -11.53
CA PRO A 55 -11.14 18.08 -12.46
C PRO A 55 -10.00 18.45 -13.41
N ASP A 56 -8.75 18.18 -13.03
CA ASP A 56 -7.54 18.43 -13.83
C ASP A 56 -7.25 17.33 -14.87
N GLY A 57 -8.13 16.34 -14.99
CA GLY A 57 -7.98 15.21 -15.90
C GLY A 57 -7.06 14.09 -15.40
N THR A 58 -6.46 14.23 -14.21
CA THR A 58 -5.75 13.14 -13.53
C THR A 58 -6.74 12.13 -12.94
N ILE A 59 -6.23 10.96 -12.57
CA ILE A 59 -7.03 9.94 -11.92
C ILE A 59 -6.52 9.62 -10.53
N LEU A 60 -7.45 9.52 -9.59
CA LEU A 60 -7.21 9.01 -8.24
C LEU A 60 -7.65 7.55 -8.21
N VAL A 61 -6.72 6.65 -7.86
CA VAL A 61 -6.99 5.23 -7.68
C VAL A 61 -6.80 4.89 -6.20
N GLY A 62 -7.90 4.56 -5.54
CA GLY A 62 -7.90 4.05 -4.18
C GLY A 62 -7.93 2.52 -4.17
N LEU A 63 -7.07 1.92 -3.36
CA LEU A 63 -6.89 0.49 -3.20
C LEU A 63 -7.12 0.09 -1.75
N GLU A 64 -7.99 -0.89 -1.52
CA GLU A 64 -8.16 -1.55 -0.23
C GLU A 64 -7.65 -2.99 -0.29
N ALA A 65 -6.51 -3.24 0.34
CA ALA A 65 -5.86 -4.55 0.41
C ALA A 65 -6.21 -5.27 1.72
N LYS A 66 -6.65 -6.53 1.62
CA LYS A 66 -6.92 -7.45 2.73
C LYS A 66 -6.01 -8.68 2.63
N GLY A 67 -5.93 -9.41 3.74
CA GLY A 67 -5.16 -10.66 3.79
C GLY A 67 -3.66 -10.44 3.61
N ILE A 68 -3.16 -9.32 4.15
CA ILE A 68 -1.74 -8.96 4.10
C ILE A 68 -0.92 -9.95 4.92
N ARG A 69 0.22 -10.35 4.40
CA ARG A 69 1.16 -11.30 5.02
C ARG A 69 2.56 -10.71 5.07
N THR A 70 3.40 -11.31 5.89
CA THR A 70 4.83 -11.05 5.92
C THR A 70 5.60 -12.36 5.85
N GLU A 71 6.79 -12.30 5.24
CA GLU A 71 7.74 -13.39 5.12
C GLU A 71 8.76 -13.43 6.27
N ASP A 72 8.58 -12.58 7.30
CA ASP A 72 9.33 -12.65 8.56
C ASP A 72 9.41 -14.10 9.06
N GLU A 73 10.63 -14.60 9.32
CA GLU A 73 10.86 -16.01 9.63
C GLU A 73 10.05 -16.51 10.83
N LYS A 74 9.75 -15.62 11.79
CA LYS A 74 8.98 -15.93 12.99
C LYS A 74 7.48 -16.07 12.68
N LEU A 75 7.01 -15.44 11.60
CA LEU A 75 5.59 -15.33 11.26
C LEU A 75 5.20 -16.10 10.00
N ARG A 76 6.12 -16.39 9.07
CA ARG A 76 5.84 -16.98 7.75
C ARG A 76 5.08 -18.31 7.81
N ASN A 77 5.35 -19.11 8.85
CA ASN A 77 4.69 -20.41 9.09
C ASN A 77 3.26 -20.29 9.64
N LEU A 78 2.82 -19.08 10.01
CA LEU A 78 1.47 -18.82 10.51
C LEU A 78 0.52 -18.50 9.35
N GLY A 79 -0.72 -18.97 9.45
CA GLY A 79 -1.79 -18.55 8.53
C GLY A 79 -2.13 -17.07 8.67
N THR A 80 -2.67 -16.47 7.61
CA THR A 80 -2.99 -15.03 7.51
C THR A 80 -3.76 -14.47 8.71
N SER A 81 -4.74 -15.21 9.23
CA SER A 81 -5.51 -14.77 10.40
C SER A 81 -4.68 -14.64 11.67
N LYS A 82 -3.71 -15.54 11.89
CA LYS A 82 -2.81 -15.50 13.04
C LYS A 82 -1.75 -14.42 12.88
N GLN A 83 -1.18 -14.26 11.68
CA GLN A 83 -0.28 -13.14 11.40
C GLN A 83 -0.99 -11.80 11.67
N ALA A 84 -2.23 -11.63 11.22
CA ALA A 84 -3.00 -10.41 11.45
C ALA A 84 -3.24 -10.10 12.94
N GLU A 85 -3.32 -11.12 13.80
CA GLU A 85 -3.45 -10.95 15.25
C GLU A 85 -2.16 -10.48 15.92
N ILE A 86 -1.00 -10.83 15.35
CA ILE A 86 0.32 -10.38 15.82
C ILE A 86 0.66 -9.00 15.28
N LEU A 87 0.35 -8.77 14.00
CA LEU A 87 0.47 -7.49 13.30
C LEU A 87 -0.69 -6.56 13.70
N ASP A 88 -0.90 -6.38 15.00
CA ASP A 88 -2.02 -5.60 15.53
C ASP A 88 -1.76 -4.09 15.52
N TYR A 89 -2.74 -3.31 15.98
CA TYR A 89 -2.62 -1.86 16.07
C TYR A 89 -1.39 -1.43 16.88
N ASN A 90 -1.13 -2.06 18.03
CA ASN A 90 -0.05 -1.66 18.93
C ASN A 90 1.32 -1.99 18.32
N PHE A 91 1.42 -3.09 17.58
CA PHE A 91 2.60 -3.47 16.82
C PHE A 91 3.05 -2.33 15.91
N PHE A 92 2.15 -1.82 15.06
CA PHE A 92 2.46 -0.73 14.13
C PHE A 92 2.56 0.63 14.82
N ARG A 93 1.67 0.93 15.76
CA ARG A 93 1.61 2.25 16.42
C ARG A 93 2.85 2.56 17.26
N SER A 94 3.38 1.57 17.99
CA SER A 94 4.59 1.70 18.82
C SER A 94 5.85 1.94 17.98
N ARG A 95 5.80 1.50 16.73
CA ARG A 95 6.90 1.48 15.76
C ARG A 95 6.92 2.68 14.81
N LEU A 96 5.74 3.24 14.54
CA LEU A 96 5.50 4.37 13.63
C LEU A 96 6.56 5.51 13.69
N PRO A 97 7.02 5.99 14.87
CA PRO A 97 8.00 7.08 14.91
C PRO A 97 9.31 6.77 14.18
N LYS A 98 9.73 5.50 14.19
CA LYS A 98 10.96 4.99 13.58
C LYS A 98 10.74 4.32 12.23
N THR A 99 9.49 4.23 11.77
CA THR A 99 9.18 3.56 10.51
C THR A 99 9.37 4.52 9.33
N VAL A 100 10.01 4.01 8.29
CA VAL A 100 10.03 4.63 6.95
C VAL A 100 9.49 3.59 5.96
N ILE A 101 8.58 4.00 5.08
CA ILE A 101 8.16 3.18 3.96
C ILE A 101 9.17 3.42 2.85
N THR A 102 9.99 2.40 2.59
CA THR A 102 11.13 2.49 1.66
C THR A 102 10.72 2.16 0.24
N GLU A 103 9.68 1.34 0.07
CA GLU A 103 9.18 0.96 -1.25
C GLU A 103 7.67 0.71 -1.21
N VAL A 104 6.94 1.26 -2.19
CA VAL A 104 5.57 0.87 -2.52
C VAL A 104 5.61 0.36 -3.95
N LYS A 105 5.71 -0.96 -4.12
CA LYS A 105 5.86 -1.60 -5.42
C LYS A 105 4.51 -1.69 -6.11
N ALA A 106 4.17 -0.61 -6.79
CA ALA A 106 2.91 -0.46 -7.50
C ALA A 106 3.13 0.08 -8.92
N GLU A 107 2.30 -0.36 -9.84
CA GLU A 107 2.32 0.06 -11.25
C GLU A 107 0.92 0.42 -11.67
N LEU A 108 0.74 1.61 -12.25
CA LEU A 108 -0.50 1.99 -12.90
C LEU A 108 -0.33 1.83 -14.41
N LEU A 109 -0.97 0.84 -14.99
CA LEU A 109 -0.81 0.49 -16.40
C LEU A 109 -2.02 0.90 -17.21
N ASP A 110 -1.84 1.67 -18.28
CA ASP A 110 -2.84 1.79 -19.35
C ASP A 110 -2.69 0.62 -20.33
N PHE A 111 -3.62 -0.32 -20.30
CA PHE A 111 -3.57 -1.51 -21.17
C PHE A 111 -3.69 -1.20 -22.66
N ARG A 112 -4.39 -0.12 -23.02
CA ARG A 112 -4.58 0.25 -24.42
C ARG A 112 -3.29 0.78 -25.02
N LEU A 113 -2.57 1.60 -24.26
CA LEU A 113 -1.31 2.22 -24.69
C LEU A 113 -0.09 1.37 -24.33
N ARG A 114 -0.27 0.32 -23.50
CA ARG A 114 0.82 -0.49 -22.93
C ARG A 114 1.88 0.36 -22.25
N LYS A 115 1.44 1.39 -21.53
CA LYS A 115 2.30 2.40 -20.90
C LYS A 115 2.04 2.43 -19.40
N THR A 116 3.12 2.43 -18.62
CA THR A 116 3.06 2.75 -17.18
C THR A 116 2.86 4.26 -17.01
N ILE A 117 1.86 4.63 -16.22
CA ILE A 117 1.52 6.01 -15.93
C ILE A 117 2.20 6.40 -14.61
N PRO A 118 2.99 7.48 -14.58
CA PRO A 118 3.60 7.96 -13.36
C PRO A 118 2.53 8.45 -12.38
N PHE A 119 2.72 8.16 -11.10
CA PHE A 119 1.80 8.54 -10.03
C PHE A 119 2.55 9.00 -8.78
N SER A 120 1.83 9.68 -7.89
CA SER A 120 2.25 9.95 -6.52
C SER A 120 1.36 9.21 -5.54
N VAL A 121 1.94 8.76 -4.42
CA VAL A 121 1.15 8.26 -3.30
C VAL A 121 0.51 9.45 -2.58
N LYS A 122 -0.82 9.42 -2.46
CA LYS A 122 -1.60 10.43 -1.73
C LYS A 122 -1.99 9.96 -0.34
N LYS A 123 -2.08 8.65 -0.13
CA LYS A 123 -2.41 8.07 1.17
C LYS A 123 -1.86 6.67 1.33
N LEU A 124 -1.32 6.36 2.49
CA LEU A 124 -1.03 4.99 2.93
C LEU A 124 -1.46 4.81 4.39
N GLU A 125 -2.53 4.04 4.63
CA GLU A 125 -3.13 3.88 5.96
C GLU A 125 -3.38 2.40 6.27
N PHE A 126 -2.98 1.95 7.46
CA PHE A 126 -3.32 0.62 7.97
C PHE A 126 -4.52 0.74 8.90
N ALA A 127 -5.55 -0.06 8.67
CA ALA A 127 -6.78 -0.09 9.45
C ALA A 127 -6.96 -1.43 10.17
N PHE A 128 -7.49 -1.37 11.38
CA PHE A 128 -7.55 -2.49 12.32
C PHE A 128 -8.99 -2.88 12.67
N GLY A 129 -9.16 -4.09 13.22
CA GLY A 129 -10.47 -4.67 13.56
C GLY A 129 -11.29 -3.82 14.54
N ASN A 130 -10.64 -3.06 15.40
CA ASN A 130 -11.24 -2.14 16.37
C ASN A 130 -11.62 -0.76 15.78
N GLY A 131 -11.31 -0.49 14.52
CA GLY A 131 -11.58 0.80 13.86
C GLY A 131 -10.45 1.84 13.98
N LYS A 132 -9.40 1.57 14.76
CA LYS A 132 -8.20 2.40 14.81
C LYS A 132 -7.43 2.30 13.49
N LYS A 133 -6.56 3.28 13.28
CA LYS A 133 -5.76 3.45 12.07
C LYS A 133 -4.34 3.91 12.41
N VAL A 134 -3.39 3.51 11.58
CA VAL A 134 -2.02 4.04 11.58
C VAL A 134 -1.79 4.63 10.20
N ASP A 135 -1.44 5.91 10.16
CA ASP A 135 -1.20 6.66 8.92
C ASP A 135 0.31 6.71 8.64
N TYR A 136 0.69 6.22 7.47
CA TYR A 136 2.06 6.17 6.97
C TYR A 136 2.27 7.11 5.78
N THR A 137 1.30 7.96 5.45
CA THR A 137 1.36 8.83 4.26
C THR A 137 2.63 9.69 4.25
N ASP A 138 2.92 10.37 5.36
CA ASP A 138 4.14 11.20 5.50
C ASP A 138 5.40 10.38 5.78
N LYS A 139 5.29 9.05 5.83
CA LYS A 139 6.40 8.11 5.99
C LYS A 139 6.82 7.46 4.67
N VAL A 140 6.10 7.73 3.59
CA VAL A 140 6.47 7.28 2.24
C VAL A 140 7.66 8.08 1.77
N SER A 141 8.84 7.47 1.88
CA SER A 141 10.03 7.96 1.20
C SER A 141 9.91 7.54 -0.25
N VAL A 142 9.55 8.47 -1.13
CA VAL A 142 9.52 8.23 -2.58
C VAL A 142 10.97 8.16 -3.06
N LEU A 143 11.61 7.01 -2.88
CA LEU A 143 12.71 6.64 -3.78
C LEU A 143 12.04 6.24 -5.08
N SER A 144 11.89 7.22 -5.98
CA SER A 144 11.45 6.95 -7.35
C SER A 144 12.38 5.89 -7.92
N LEU A 145 11.79 4.79 -8.40
CA LEU A 145 12.46 3.72 -9.15
C LEU A 145 13.18 4.23 -10.41
N ASP A 146 13.05 5.52 -10.75
CA ASP A 146 13.82 6.21 -11.80
C ASP A 146 15.36 6.15 -11.60
N GLN A 147 15.87 5.79 -10.42
CA GLN A 147 17.33 5.67 -10.19
C GLN A 147 17.90 4.25 -10.36
N LEU A 148 17.08 3.22 -10.61
CA LEU A 148 17.56 1.86 -10.85
C LEU A 148 17.63 1.48 -12.34
N ALA A 149 17.38 2.45 -13.23
CA ALA A 149 17.54 2.31 -14.68
C ALA A 149 18.65 3.22 -15.25
N SER A 150 19.71 3.49 -14.47
CA SER A 150 20.95 4.13 -14.95
C SER A 150 22.04 3.09 -15.20
#